data_AF-A0A1N6HLP4-F1
#
_entry.id   AF-A0A1N6HLP4-F1
#
_cell.length_a   1.000
_cell.length_b   1.000
_cell.length_c   1.000
_cell.angle_alpha   90.00
_cell.angle_beta   90.00
_cell.angle_gamma   90.00
#
_symmetry.space_group_name_H-M   'P 1'
#
loop_
_entity.id
_entity.type
_entity.pdbx_description
1 polymer ?
#
loop_
_entity_poly.entity_id
_entity_poly.type
_entity_poly.pdbx_seq_one_letter_code
_entity_poly.pdbx_strand_id
1 'polypeptide(L)'
;MGIIAVVVAAFAGFAMGAAWYMTLSKQWIAAVGIATDAKGRPANGGSVTPFIISGIAMLMVAGMMRHILVMAGIEGAGKSALVGLGIGLFMITPWVAMNYAYADRKKELTILDGGYSVLGPTVIGLVLGFF
;
A
#
# COMPACT_ATOMS: atom_id res chain seq x y z
N MET A 1 21.67 0.21 -2.35
CA MET A 1 20.41 0.98 -2.59
C MET A 1 20.60 2.48 -2.93
N GLY A 2 20.47 2.90 -4.19
CA GLY A 2 20.49 4.32 -4.63
C GLY A 2 19.10 4.93 -4.88
N ILE A 3 19.03 6.16 -5.43
CA ILE A 3 17.74 6.85 -5.75
C ILE A 3 16.90 6.05 -6.75
N ILE A 4 17.55 5.42 -7.75
CA ILE A 4 16.86 4.57 -8.73
C ILE A 4 16.12 3.42 -8.04
N ALA A 5 16.73 2.81 -7.03
CA ALA A 5 16.10 1.72 -6.26
C ALA A 5 14.80 2.19 -5.59
N VAL A 6 14.79 3.41 -5.04
CA VAL A 6 13.61 4.01 -4.39
C VAL A 6 12.48 4.19 -5.40
N VAL A 7 12.78 4.75 -6.58
CA VAL A 7 11.78 4.97 -7.63
C VAL A 7 11.20 3.64 -8.11
N VAL A 8 12.04 2.65 -8.40
CA VAL A 8 11.60 1.33 -8.85
C VAL A 8 10.76 0.63 -7.78
N ALA A 9 11.17 0.69 -6.51
CA ALA A 9 10.40 0.11 -5.41
C ALA A 9 9.05 0.81 -5.22
N ALA A 10 9.00 2.14 -5.32
CA ALA A 10 7.74 2.90 -5.26
C ALA A 10 6.78 2.49 -6.38
N PHE A 11 7.27 2.34 -7.61
CA PHE A 11 6.46 1.83 -8.73
C PHE A 11 5.95 0.41 -8.46
N ALA A 12 6.77 -0.48 -7.90
CA ALA A 12 6.35 -1.82 -7.55
C ALA A 12 5.24 -1.83 -6.47
N GLY A 13 5.38 -1.01 -5.43
CA GLY A 13 4.35 -0.85 -4.38
C GLY A 13 3.05 -0.25 -4.92
N PHE A 14 3.15 0.70 -5.85
CA PHE A 14 1.99 1.27 -6.55
C PHE A 14 1.29 0.23 -7.43
N ALA A 15 2.04 -0.52 -8.25
CA ALA A 15 1.50 -1.56 -9.11
C ALA A 15 0.82 -2.68 -8.31
N MET A 16 1.40 -3.05 -7.16
CA MET A 16 0.79 -3.99 -6.22
C MET A 16 -0.56 -3.48 -5.71
N GLY A 17 -0.64 -2.18 -5.37
CA GLY A 17 -1.89 -1.56 -4.94
C GLY A 17 -2.94 -1.55 -6.04
N ALA A 18 -2.54 -1.16 -7.25
CA ALA A 18 -3.42 -1.20 -8.41
C ALA A 18 -3.95 -2.63 -8.65
N ALA A 19 -3.09 -3.64 -8.64
CA ALA A 19 -3.50 -5.03 -8.80
C ALA A 19 -4.46 -5.49 -7.69
N TRP A 20 -4.19 -5.14 -6.43
CA TRP A 20 -5.03 -5.47 -5.28
C TRP A 20 -6.44 -4.86 -5.40
N TYR A 21 -6.52 -3.55 -5.59
CA TYR A 21 -7.79 -2.82 -5.62
C TYR A 21 -8.59 -3.07 -6.90
N MET A 22 -7.94 -3.37 -8.03
CA MET A 22 -8.66 -3.80 -9.23
C MET A 22 -9.28 -5.20 -9.03
N THR A 23 -8.52 -6.13 -8.46
CA THR A 23 -8.97 -7.52 -8.22
C THR A 23 -10.12 -7.59 -7.19
N LEU A 24 -10.03 -6.80 -6.12
CA LEU A 24 -11.01 -6.76 -5.03
C LEU A 24 -11.98 -5.58 -5.14
N SER A 25 -12.11 -5.00 -6.33
CA SER A 25 -12.88 -3.77 -6.57
C SER A 25 -14.34 -3.89 -6.12
N LYS A 26 -15.00 -5.02 -6.37
CA LYS A 26 -16.41 -5.23 -5.99
C LYS A 26 -16.59 -5.21 -4.47
N GLN A 27 -15.73 -5.93 -3.74
CA GLN A 27 -15.73 -6.01 -2.29
C GLN A 27 -15.43 -4.64 -1.69
N TRP A 28 -14.44 -3.93 -2.25
CA TRP A 28 -14.07 -2.60 -1.81
C TRP A 28 -15.20 -1.59 -2.03
N ILE A 29 -15.82 -1.54 -3.22
CA ILE A 29 -16.96 -0.64 -3.50
C ILE A 29 -18.11 -0.87 -2.51
N ALA A 30 -18.47 -2.14 -2.27
CA ALA A 30 -19.53 -2.50 -1.31
C ALA A 30 -19.16 -2.13 0.14
N ALA A 31 -17.89 -2.25 0.50
CA ALA A 31 -17.39 -1.93 1.83
C ALA A 31 -17.35 -0.40 2.07
N VAL A 32 -16.89 0.39 1.09
CA VAL A 32 -16.89 1.86 1.18
C VAL A 32 -18.30 2.43 1.08
N GLY A 33 -19.21 1.74 0.38
CA GLY A 33 -20.60 2.20 0.19
C GLY A 33 -20.73 3.28 -0.88
N ILE A 34 -19.85 3.29 -1.88
CA ILE A 34 -19.91 4.25 -2.99
C ILE A 34 -21.04 3.85 -3.95
N ALA A 35 -21.87 4.82 -4.34
CA ALA A 35 -22.88 4.62 -5.37
C ALA A 35 -22.23 4.25 -6.72
N THR A 36 -22.83 3.28 -7.42
CA THR A 36 -22.34 2.82 -8.72
C THR A 36 -23.29 3.18 -9.85
N ASP A 37 -22.74 3.34 -11.07
CA ASP A 37 -23.54 3.46 -12.29
C ASP A 37 -24.14 2.10 -12.70
N ALA A 38 -24.97 2.08 -13.75
CA ALA A 38 -25.58 0.85 -14.29
C ALA A 38 -24.55 -0.20 -14.77
N LYS A 39 -23.27 0.20 -14.93
CA LYS A 39 -22.15 -0.68 -15.31
C LYS A 39 -21.32 -1.11 -14.09
N GLY A 40 -21.75 -0.77 -12.87
CA GLY A 40 -21.07 -1.10 -11.62
C GLY A 40 -19.83 -0.23 -11.35
N ARG A 41 -19.62 0.86 -12.09
CA ARG A 41 -18.48 1.75 -11.88
C ARG A 41 -18.81 2.75 -10.76
N PRO A 42 -17.87 3.00 -9.84
CA PRO A 42 -18.12 3.91 -8.73
C PRO A 42 -18.27 5.35 -9.26
N ALA A 43 -19.21 6.11 -8.70
CA ALA A 43 -19.53 7.47 -9.14
C ALA A 43 -18.34 8.45 -9.04
N ASN A 44 -17.35 8.15 -8.20
CA ASN A 44 -16.11 8.91 -8.05
C ASN A 44 -14.93 8.38 -8.90
N GLY A 45 -15.15 7.38 -9.76
CA GLY A 45 -14.11 6.66 -10.50
C GLY A 45 -13.40 7.44 -11.61
N GLY A 46 -13.80 8.69 -11.88
CA GLY A 46 -13.19 9.54 -12.92
C GLY A 46 -12.06 10.45 -12.43
N SER A 47 -11.80 10.52 -11.12
CA SER A 47 -10.78 11.42 -10.57
C SER A 47 -9.38 10.84 -10.67
N VAL A 48 -8.42 11.60 -11.21
CA VAL A 48 -7.00 11.24 -11.27
C VAL A 48 -6.29 11.51 -9.93
N THR A 49 -6.87 12.35 -9.08
CA THR A 49 -6.27 12.81 -7.82
C THR A 49 -5.80 11.67 -6.90
N PRO A 50 -6.57 10.60 -6.66
CA PRO A 50 -6.11 9.49 -5.81
C PRO A 50 -4.82 8.84 -6.33
N PHE A 51 -4.67 8.70 -7.64
CA PHE A 51 -3.46 8.09 -8.24
C PHE A 51 -2.22 8.96 -8.03
N ILE A 52 -2.35 10.29 -8.12
CA ILE A 52 -1.25 11.22 -7.85
C ILE A 52 -0.84 11.14 -6.37
N ILE A 53 -1.82 11.16 -5.46
CA ILE A 53 -1.58 11.03 -4.02
C ILE A 53 -0.89 9.71 -3.72
N SER A 54 -1.37 8.60 -4.29
CA SER A 54 -0.77 7.28 -4.13
C SER A 54 0.66 7.23 -4.66
N GLY A 55 0.95 7.84 -5.82
CA GLY A 55 2.30 7.89 -6.39
C GLY A 55 3.29 8.62 -5.46
N ILE A 56 2.90 9.78 -4.93
CA ILE A 56 3.71 10.54 -3.98
C ILE A 56 3.90 9.74 -2.68
N ALA A 57 2.83 9.15 -2.15
CA ALA A 57 2.88 8.36 -0.93
C ALA A 57 3.82 7.14 -1.08
N MET A 58 3.78 6.44 -2.23
CA MET A 58 4.67 5.30 -2.48
C MET A 58 6.14 5.71 -2.56
N LEU A 59 6.45 6.87 -3.15
CA LEU A 59 7.81 7.42 -3.15
C LEU A 59 8.30 7.73 -1.74
N MET A 60 7.45 8.33 -0.90
CA MET A 60 7.79 8.62 0.49
C MET A 60 8.02 7.34 1.30
N VAL A 61 7.14 6.35 1.17
CA VAL A 61 7.28 5.05 1.85
C VAL A 61 8.55 4.34 1.40
N ALA A 62 8.81 4.24 0.09
CA ALA A 62 10.01 3.61 -0.42
C ALA A 62 11.29 4.32 0.03
N GLY A 63 11.28 5.67 0.04
CA GLY A 63 12.40 6.47 0.52
C GLY A 63 12.70 6.23 2.00
N MET A 64 11.67 6.24 2.85
CA MET A 64 11.83 5.98 4.27
C MET A 64 12.24 4.54 4.55
N MET A 65 11.66 3.57 3.84
CA MET A 65 12.07 2.16 3.97
C MET A 65 13.53 1.97 3.59
N ARG A 66 14.00 2.58 2.49
CA ARG A 66 15.42 2.56 2.11
C ARG A 66 16.29 3.17 3.19
N HIS A 67 15.87 4.28 3.80
CA HIS A 67 16.58 4.90 4.92
C HIS A 67 16.68 3.94 6.12
N ILE A 68 15.58 3.30 6.53
CA ILE A 68 15.54 2.34 7.64
C ILE A 68 16.46 1.15 7.36
N LEU A 69 16.37 0.54 6.18
CA LEU A 69 17.17 -0.63 5.82
C LEU A 69 18.67 -0.31 5.86
N VAL A 70 19.09 0.84 5.32
CA VAL A 70 20.48 1.30 5.34
C VAL A 70 20.95 1.59 6.77
N MET A 71 20.16 2.31 7.56
CA MET A 71 20.50 2.64 8.95
C MET A 71 20.63 1.40 9.84
N ALA A 72 19.82 0.38 9.57
CA ALA A 72 19.83 -0.89 10.30
C ALA A 72 20.85 -1.91 9.75
N GLY A 73 21.59 -1.58 8.68
CA GLY A 73 22.54 -2.51 8.04
C GLY A 73 21.87 -3.76 7.46
N ILE A 74 20.60 -3.65 7.03
CA ILE A 74 19.83 -4.76 6.50
C ILE A 74 20.05 -4.85 4.99
N GLU A 75 20.62 -5.97 4.57
CA GLU A 75 20.89 -6.28 3.17
C GLU A 75 20.15 -7.56 2.73
N GLY A 76 19.87 -7.64 1.43
CA GLY A 76 19.24 -8.77 0.78
C GLY A 76 17.71 -8.69 0.73
N ALA A 77 17.17 -9.20 -0.38
CA ALA A 77 15.75 -9.12 -0.72
C ALA A 77 14.84 -9.77 0.33
N GLY A 78 15.19 -10.96 0.84
CA GLY A 78 14.36 -11.68 1.82
C GLY A 78 14.22 -10.95 3.15
N LYS A 79 15.33 -10.44 3.71
CA LYS A 79 15.31 -9.68 4.96
C LYS A 79 14.56 -8.35 4.78
N SER A 80 14.79 -7.68 3.65
CA SER A 80 14.16 -6.40 3.34
C SER A 80 12.64 -6.56 3.14
N ALA A 81 12.20 -7.65 2.49
CA ALA A 81 10.79 -8.01 2.37
C ALA A 81 10.16 -8.28 3.74
N LEU A 82 10.87 -8.99 4.63
CA LEU A 82 10.40 -9.26 5.99
C LEU A 82 10.25 -7.97 6.81
N VAL A 83 11.18 -7.01 6.67
CA VAL A 83 11.04 -5.68 7.26
C VAL A 83 9.79 -4.98 6.73
N GLY A 84 9.59 -4.99 5.42
CA GLY A 84 8.38 -4.42 4.80
C GLY A 84 7.09 -5.06 5.32
N LEU A 85 7.06 -6.40 5.39
CA LEU A 85 5.95 -7.15 6.00
C LEU A 85 5.70 -6.72 7.44
N GLY A 86 6.75 -6.59 8.25
CA GLY A 86 6.63 -6.15 9.64
C GLY A 86 6.08 -4.73 9.77
N ILE A 87 6.57 -3.79 8.96
CA ILE A 87 6.07 -2.40 8.93
C ILE A 87 4.58 -2.40 8.57
N GLY A 88 4.21 -3.10 7.50
CA GLY A 88 2.83 -3.15 7.07
C GLY A 88 1.90 -3.79 8.09
N LEU A 89 2.27 -4.96 8.60
CA LEU A 89 1.44 -5.77 9.49
C LEU A 89 1.33 -5.21 10.90
N PHE A 90 2.44 -4.72 11.47
CA PHE A 90 2.51 -4.34 12.88
C PHE A 90 2.57 -2.83 13.10
N MET A 91 2.76 -2.02 12.06
CA MET A 91 2.63 -0.56 12.16
C MET A 91 1.41 -0.09 11.38
N ILE A 92 1.39 -0.22 10.06
CA ILE A 92 0.36 0.45 9.23
C ILE A 92 -1.03 -0.12 9.48
N THR A 93 -1.21 -1.44 9.45
CA THR A 93 -2.52 -2.09 9.61
C THR A 93 -3.20 -1.76 10.94
N PRO A 94 -2.53 -1.77 12.11
CA PRO A 94 -3.11 -1.31 13.37
C PRO A 94 -3.62 0.14 13.32
N TRP A 95 -2.85 1.05 12.72
CA TRP A 95 -3.27 2.45 12.54
C TRP A 95 -4.50 2.55 11.64
N VAL A 96 -4.56 1.80 10.54
CA VAL A 96 -5.73 1.73 9.65
C VAL A 96 -6.95 1.21 10.41
N ALA A 97 -6.80 0.09 11.12
CA ALA A 97 -7.87 -0.52 11.89
C ALA A 97 -8.45 0.44 12.94
N MET A 98 -7.57 1.11 13.69
CA MET A 98 -7.93 2.08 14.72
C MET A 98 -8.65 3.29 14.11
N ASN A 99 -8.10 3.89 13.05
CA ASN A 99 -8.70 5.04 12.40
C ASN A 99 -10.08 4.71 11.79
N TYR A 100 -10.24 3.51 11.24
CA TYR A 100 -11.52 3.05 10.70
C TYR A 100 -12.54 2.76 11.80
N ALA A 101 -12.11 2.21 12.94
CA ALA A 101 -12.98 2.03 14.10
C ALA A 101 -13.49 3.37 14.63
N TYR A 102 -12.63 4.39 14.78
CA TYR A 102 -13.05 5.72 15.21
C TYR A 102 -13.95 6.44 14.20
N ALA A 103 -13.76 6.18 12.90
CA ALA A 103 -14.57 6.75 11.83
C ALA A 103 -15.84 5.93 11.50
N ASP A 104 -16.19 4.94 12.34
CA ASP A 104 -17.32 4.01 12.17
C ASP A 104 -17.41 3.42 10.75
N ARG A 105 -16.24 3.01 10.23
CA ARG A 105 -16.14 2.36 8.93
C ARG A 105 -16.40 0.86 9.05
N LYS A 106 -16.92 0.27 7.96
CA LYS A 106 -17.14 -1.18 7.86
C LYS A 106 -15.83 -1.95 8.13
N LYS A 107 -15.90 -3.00 8.96
CA LYS A 107 -14.74 -3.80 9.38
C LYS A 107 -14.03 -4.47 8.20
N GLU A 108 -14.76 -4.73 7.13
CA GLU A 108 -14.25 -5.26 5.86
C GLU A 108 -13.18 -4.35 5.25
N LEU A 109 -13.27 -3.02 5.44
CA LEU A 109 -12.25 -2.09 4.97
C LEU A 109 -10.92 -2.28 5.69
N THR A 110 -10.94 -2.61 6.98
CA THR A 110 -9.71 -2.94 7.72
C THR A 110 -9.03 -4.17 7.13
N ILE A 111 -9.79 -5.17 6.69
CA ILE A 111 -9.24 -6.38 6.08
C ILE A 111 -8.70 -6.07 4.68
N LEU A 112 -9.47 -5.35 3.86
CA LEU A 112 -9.11 -5.02 2.48
C LEU A 112 -7.91 -4.08 2.43
N ASP A 113 -8.00 -2.95 3.11
CA ASP A 113 -7.00 -1.89 3.06
C ASP A 113 -5.79 -2.25 3.94
N GLY A 114 -6.02 -2.98 5.05
CA GLY A 114 -4.95 -3.58 5.85
C GLY A 114 -4.17 -4.66 5.09
N GLY A 115 -4.84 -5.46 4.25
CA GLY A 115 -4.17 -6.44 3.39
C GLY A 115 -3.17 -5.78 2.43
N TYR A 116 -3.57 -4.70 1.76
CA TYR A 116 -2.65 -3.90 0.95
C TYR A 116 -1.56 -3.21 1.80
N SER A 117 -1.93 -2.71 2.98
CA SER A 117 -0.99 -2.09 3.93
C SER A 117 0.15 -3.04 4.33
N VAL A 118 -0.06 -4.35 4.25
CA VAL A 118 0.99 -5.37 4.39
C VAL A 118 1.76 -5.57 3.09
N LEU A 119 1.07 -5.91 2.00
CA LEU A 119 1.69 -6.33 0.75
C LEU A 119 2.50 -5.23 0.06
N GLY A 120 2.02 -3.99 0.10
CA GLY A 120 2.71 -2.83 -0.50
C GLY A 120 4.12 -2.66 0.05
N PRO A 121 4.29 -2.42 1.37
CA PRO A 121 5.59 -2.37 2.01
C PRO A 121 6.43 -3.64 1.84
N THR A 122 5.83 -4.85 1.90
CA THR A 122 6.57 -6.10 1.63
C THR A 122 7.23 -6.08 0.25
N VAL A 123 6.48 -5.70 -0.79
CA VAL A 123 7.00 -5.62 -2.17
C VAL A 123 8.05 -4.51 -2.29
N ILE A 124 7.82 -3.34 -1.68
CA ILE A 124 8.81 -2.25 -1.65
C ILE A 124 10.11 -2.73 -1.02
N GLY A 125 10.05 -3.38 0.14
CA GLY A 125 11.21 -3.94 0.83
C GLY A 125 11.93 -4.98 0.00
N LEU A 126 11.18 -5.91 -0.63
CA LEU A 126 11.74 -6.92 -1.51
C LEU A 126 12.55 -6.28 -2.66
N VAL A 127 11.95 -5.31 -3.35
CA VAL A 127 12.58 -4.63 -4.48
C VAL A 127 13.82 -3.86 -4.04
N LEU A 128 13.73 -3.11 -2.93
CA LEU A 128 14.88 -2.39 -2.38
C LEU A 128 16.05 -3.33 -2.07
N GLY A 129 15.78 -4.52 -1.50
CA GLY A 129 16.81 -5.49 -1.15
C GLY A 129 17.50 -6.19 -2.33
N PHE A 130 17.06 -5.95 -3.57
CA PHE A 130 17.80 -6.34 -4.78
C PHE A 130 18.88 -5.33 -5.20
N PHE A 131 18.97 -4.15 -4.53
CA PHE A 131 19.92 -3.06 -4.83
C PHE A 131 20.86 -2.75 -3.67
#